data_AF-A0A2V7GET4-F1
#
_entry.id   AF-A0A2V7GET4-F1
#
_cell.length_a   1.000
_cell.length_b   1.000
_cell.length_c   1.000
_cell.angle_alpha   90.00
_cell.angle_beta   90.00
_cell.angle_gamma   90.00
#
_symmetry.space_group_name_H-M   'P 1'
#
loop_
_entity.id
_entity.type
_entity.pdbx_description
1 polymer ?
#
loop_
_entity_poly.entity_id
_entity_poly.type
_entity_poly.pdbx_seq_one_letter_code
_entity_poly.pdbx_strand_id
1 'polypeptide(L)'
;MRTTLTLDDDVATKLRELAHRRRVSFKEVVNSVLRRGLVAQESRSKSSRPFRVEAFRSPFRPGVDPLKLNQLSDELEARRFAETGQVRP
;
A
#
# COMPACT_ATOMS: atom_id res chain seq x y z
N MET A 1 15.97 4.28 -30.83
CA MET A 1 15.50 5.18 -31.91
C MET A 1 15.84 6.62 -31.56
N ARG A 2 16.16 7.47 -32.55
CA ARG A 2 16.27 8.92 -32.39
C ARG A 2 14.97 9.55 -32.92
N THR A 3 14.32 10.34 -32.09
CA THR A 3 13.06 11.02 -32.43
C THR A 3 13.17 12.47 -31.98
N THR A 4 12.64 13.39 -32.78
CA THR A 4 12.45 14.79 -32.41
C THR A 4 11.01 14.97 -31.96
N LEU A 5 10.81 15.57 -30.80
CA LEU A 5 9.50 15.78 -30.20
C LEU A 5 9.40 17.23 -29.74
N THR A 6 8.29 17.88 -30.05
CA THR A 6 7.95 19.20 -29.51
C THR A 6 7.40 19.03 -28.10
N LEU A 7 7.85 19.87 -27.16
CA LEU A 7 7.38 19.91 -25.77
C LEU A 7 6.83 21.30 -25.47
N ASP A 8 5.74 21.35 -24.71
CA ASP A 8 5.27 22.60 -24.12
C ASP A 8 6.34 23.16 -23.16
N ASP A 9 6.41 24.48 -23.05
CA ASP A 9 7.45 25.17 -22.29
C ASP A 9 7.46 24.78 -20.79
N ASP A 10 6.29 24.54 -20.21
CA ASP A 10 6.15 24.14 -18.81
C ASP A 10 6.67 22.70 -18.59
N VAL A 11 6.38 21.79 -19.53
CA VAL A 11 6.86 20.40 -19.51
C VAL A 11 8.39 20.38 -19.68
N ALA A 12 8.91 21.13 -20.64
CA ALA A 12 10.36 21.23 -20.87
C ALA A 12 11.09 21.75 -19.62
N THR A 13 10.54 22.78 -18.96
CA THR A 13 11.09 23.37 -17.73
C THR A 13 11.11 22.33 -16.59
N LYS A 14 9.98 21.67 -16.32
CA LYS A 14 9.88 20.63 -15.28
C LYS A 14 10.86 19.47 -15.51
N LEU A 15 11.05 19.06 -16.76
CA LEU A 15 11.99 17.99 -17.11
C LEU A 15 13.45 18.41 -16.91
N ARG A 16 13.81 19.66 -17.22
CA ARG A 16 15.16 20.20 -16.99
C ARG A 16 15.46 20.30 -15.49
N GLU A 17 14.53 20.82 -14.70
CA GLU A 17 14.68 20.86 -13.24
C GLU A 17 14.84 19.46 -12.65
N LEU A 18 14.04 18.50 -13.12
CA LEU A 18 14.12 17.13 -12.65
C LEU A 18 15.46 16.48 -13.00
N ALA A 19 16.01 16.77 -14.19
CA ALA A 19 17.34 16.33 -14.59
C ALA A 19 18.43 16.92 -13.69
N HIS A 20 18.33 18.21 -13.39
CA HIS A 20 19.26 18.88 -12.48
C HIS A 20 19.21 18.28 -11.06
N ARG A 21 18.00 18.13 -10.49
CA ARG A 21 17.80 17.54 -9.15
C ARG A 21 18.34 16.12 -9.05
N ARG A 22 18.21 15.31 -10.11
CA ARG A 22 18.65 13.91 -10.13
C ARG A 22 20.10 13.73 -10.60
N ARG A 23 20.75 14.78 -11.10
CA ARG A 23 22.09 14.75 -11.70
C ARG A 23 22.23 13.69 -12.81
N VAL A 24 21.21 13.58 -13.66
CA VAL A 24 21.20 12.67 -14.82
C VAL A 24 20.91 13.45 -16.11
N SER A 25 21.15 12.83 -17.26
CA SER A 25 20.93 13.50 -18.54
C SER A 25 19.45 13.79 -18.81
N PHE A 26 19.18 14.85 -19.58
CA PHE A 26 17.82 15.20 -20.01
C PHE A 26 17.12 14.03 -20.73
N LYS A 27 17.86 13.30 -21.58
CA LYS A 27 17.38 12.09 -22.27
C LYS A 27 16.92 11.01 -21.29
N GLU A 28 17.67 10.74 -20.23
CA GLU A 28 17.32 9.74 -19.23
C GLU A 28 16.05 10.14 -18.47
N VAL A 29 15.95 11.41 -18.08
CA VAL A 29 14.74 11.93 -17.41
C VAL A 29 13.53 11.77 -18.31
N VAL A 30 13.58 12.28 -19.55
CA VAL A 30 12.50 12.20 -20.54
C VAL A 30 12.02 10.77 -20.70
N ASN A 31 12.94 9.84 -20.99
CA ASN A 31 12.58 8.43 -21.19
C ASN A 31 12.00 7.80 -19.92
N SER A 32 12.55 8.11 -18.74
CA SER A 32 12.04 7.56 -17.48
C SER A 32 10.62 8.06 -17.18
N VAL A 33 10.35 9.34 -17.44
CA VAL A 33 9.05 9.98 -17.22
C VAL A 33 8.03 9.40 -18.18
N LEU A 34 8.35 9.31 -19.48
CA LEU A 34 7.46 8.73 -20.49
C LEU A 34 7.12 7.27 -20.17
N ARG A 35 8.10 6.44 -19.80
CA ARG A 35 7.85 5.04 -19.41
C ARG A 35 6.89 4.93 -18.22
N ARG A 36 7.10 5.72 -17.16
CA ARG A 36 6.17 5.75 -16.01
C ARG A 36 4.78 6.26 -16.41
N GLY A 37 4.72 7.25 -17.29
CA GLY A 37 3.48 7.78 -17.83
C GLY A 37 2.67 6.72 -18.57
N LEU A 38 3.30 5.95 -19.47
CA LEU A 38 2.66 4.87 -20.22
C LEU A 38 2.11 3.77 -19.29
N VAL A 39 2.90 3.32 -18.30
CA VAL A 39 2.44 2.34 -17.30
C VAL A 39 1.26 2.87 -16.49
N ALA A 40 1.28 4.15 -16.09
CA ALA A 40 0.19 4.77 -15.35
C ALA A 40 -1.10 4.94 -16.18
N GLN A 41 -1.00 5.06 -17.50
CA GLN A 41 -2.15 5.07 -18.40
C GLN A 41 -2.76 3.67 -18.54
N GLU A 42 -1.93 2.63 -18.68
CA GLU A 42 -2.38 1.24 -18.74
C GLU A 42 -3.08 0.82 -17.45
N SER A 43 -2.55 1.23 -16.28
CA SER A 43 -3.18 0.92 -14.99
C SER A 43 -4.49 1.68 -14.76
N ARG A 44 -4.66 2.89 -15.32
CA ARG A 44 -5.94 3.61 -15.29
C ARG A 44 -7.00 2.98 -16.20
N SER A 45 -6.60 2.44 -17.35
CA SER A 45 -7.49 1.73 -18.27
C SER A 45 -8.06 0.45 -17.64
N LYS A 46 -7.28 -0.20 -16.78
CA LYS A 46 -7.79 -1.21 -15.85
C LYS A 46 -8.53 -0.48 -14.72
N SER A 47 -9.76 -0.04 -14.97
CA SER A 47 -10.69 0.36 -13.90
C SER A 47 -10.54 -0.66 -12.78
N SER A 48 -9.88 -0.26 -11.69
CA SER A 48 -9.71 -1.11 -10.52
C SER A 48 -11.11 -1.62 -10.19
N ARG A 49 -11.33 -2.94 -10.31
CA ARG A 49 -12.62 -3.50 -9.94
C ARG A 49 -12.88 -3.02 -8.51
N PRO A 50 -14.07 -2.46 -8.22
CA PRO A 50 -14.38 -2.01 -6.88
C PRO A 50 -13.99 -3.13 -5.90
N PHE A 51 -13.24 -2.77 -4.85
CA PHE A 51 -12.87 -3.74 -3.83
C PHE A 51 -14.17 -4.38 -3.31
N ARG A 52 -14.28 -5.70 -3.44
CA ARG A 52 -15.40 -6.48 -2.91
C ARG A 52 -14.86 -7.34 -1.78
N VAL A 53 -15.46 -7.20 -0.61
CA VAL A 53 -15.21 -8.12 0.51
C VAL A 53 -15.89 -9.44 0.17
N GLU A 54 -15.09 -10.50 -0.03
CA GLU A 54 -15.60 -11.86 -0.11
C GLU A 54 -15.73 -12.41 1.32
N ALA A 55 -16.96 -12.43 1.83
CA ALA A 55 -17.24 -13.04 3.12
C ALA A 55 -17.13 -14.57 3.01
N PHE A 56 -16.51 -15.20 4.00
CA PHE A 56 -16.47 -16.66 4.14
C PHE A 56 -16.97 -17.06 5.54
N ARG A 57 -17.42 -18.31 5.69
CA ARG A 57 -17.77 -18.83 7.01
C ARG A 57 -16.50 -19.01 7.84
N SER A 58 -16.34 -18.17 8.84
CA SER A 58 -15.24 -18.25 9.78
C SER A 58 -15.66 -19.02 11.04
N PRO A 59 -14.83 -19.94 11.57
CA PRO A 59 -15.05 -20.57 12.87
C PRO A 59 -14.74 -19.63 14.04
N PHE A 60 -14.15 -18.45 13.78
CA PHE A 60 -13.80 -17.50 14.84
C PHE A 60 -15.04 -16.90 15.50
N ARG A 61 -15.00 -16.80 16.83
CA ARG A 61 -16.06 -16.16 17.59
C ARG A 61 -16.02 -14.63 17.38
N PRO A 62 -17.18 -13.99 17.18
CA PRO A 62 -17.26 -12.53 17.17
C PRO A 62 -16.64 -11.92 18.43
N GLY A 63 -15.94 -10.80 18.26
CA GLY A 63 -15.28 -10.09 19.38
C GLY A 63 -13.94 -10.70 19.82
N VAL A 64 -13.52 -11.84 19.27
CA VAL A 64 -12.18 -12.41 19.51
C VAL A 64 -11.27 -12.07 18.35
N ASP A 65 -10.19 -11.33 18.63
CA ASP A 65 -9.13 -11.03 17.68
C ASP A 65 -8.13 -12.20 17.61
N PRO A 66 -8.02 -12.93 16.48
CA PRO A 66 -7.09 -14.06 16.35
C PRO A 66 -5.61 -13.66 16.47
N LEU A 67 -5.29 -12.38 16.31
CA LEU A 67 -3.92 -11.87 16.45
C LEU A 67 -3.56 -11.47 17.88
N LYS A 68 -4.50 -11.58 18.84
CA LYS A 68 -4.32 -11.18 20.24
C LYS A 68 -4.76 -12.25 21.23
N LEU A 69 -4.50 -13.53 20.91
CA LEU A 69 -4.92 -14.65 21.76
C LEU A 69 -4.28 -14.67 23.15
N ASN A 70 -3.09 -14.08 23.30
CA ASN A 70 -2.46 -13.91 24.61
C ASN A 70 -3.29 -13.00 25.52
N GLN A 71 -3.79 -11.88 25.00
CA GLN A 71 -4.64 -10.96 25.77
C GLN A 71 -5.94 -11.64 26.20
N LEU A 72 -6.54 -12.43 25.31
CA LEU A 72 -7.72 -13.23 25.66
C LEU A 72 -7.39 -14.24 26.77
N SER A 73 -6.20 -14.84 26.77
CA SER A 73 -5.76 -15.74 27.85
C SER A 73 -5.69 -15.00 29.18
N ASP A 74 -5.04 -13.84 29.20
CA ASP A 74 -4.88 -13.01 30.41
C ASP A 74 -6.25 -12.59 30.96
N GLU A 75 -7.18 -12.17 30.10
CA GLU A 75 -8.55 -11.81 30.48
C GLU A 75 -9.32 -13.00 31.09
N LEU A 76 -9.19 -14.19 30.51
CA LEU A 76 -9.83 -15.40 31.01
C LEU A 76 -9.25 -15.85 32.36
N GLU A 77 -7.94 -15.71 32.53
CA GLU A 77 -7.27 -15.96 33.81
C GLU A 77 -7.75 -14.97 34.87
N ALA A 78 -7.70 -13.67 34.60
CA ALA A 78 -8.17 -12.62 35.50
C ALA A 78 -9.63 -12.83 35.92
N ARG A 79 -10.48 -13.21 34.95
CA ARG A 79 -11.89 -13.55 35.21
C ARG A 79 -12.02 -14.77 36.11
N ARG A 80 -11.29 -15.85 35.86
CA ARG A 80 -11.28 -17.03 36.74
C ARG A 80 -10.82 -16.66 38.15
N PHE A 81 -9.75 -15.87 38.30
CA PHE A 81 -9.29 -15.43 39.61
C PHE A 81 -10.37 -14.68 40.39
N ALA A 82 -11.09 -13.78 39.73
CA ALA A 82 -12.21 -13.07 40.34
C ALA A 82 -13.38 -14.00 40.72
N GLU A 83 -13.58 -15.09 39.98
CA GLU A 83 -14.67 -16.05 40.20
C GLU A 83 -14.35 -17.11 41.27
N THR A 84 -13.11 -17.59 41.39
CA THR A 84 -12.76 -18.72 42.28
C THR A 84 -11.80 -18.40 43.43
N GLY A 85 -11.13 -17.25 43.44
CA GLY A 85 -10.27 -16.81 44.55
C GLY A 85 -9.13 -17.77 44.96
N GLN A 86 -8.79 -18.77 44.15
CA GLN A 86 -7.77 -19.78 44.49
C GLN A 86 -6.55 -19.69 43.57
N VAL A 87 -5.40 -19.45 44.20
CA VAL A 87 -4.06 -19.64 43.64
C VAL A 87 -3.76 -21.14 43.66
N ARG A 88 -3.43 -21.74 42.52
CA ARG A 88 -2.63 -22.98 42.52
C ARG A 88 -1.16 -22.57 42.36
N PRO A 89 -0.26 -23.17 43.17
CA PRO A 89 1.17 -22.88 43.13
C PRO A 89 1.80 -23.26 41.80
#